data_AF-A0AA90U3S9-F1
#
_entry.id   AF-A0AA90U3S9-F1
#
_cell.length_a   1.000
_cell.length_b   1.000
_cell.length_c   1.000
_cell.angle_alpha   90.00
_cell.angle_beta   90.00
_cell.angle_gamma   90.00
#
_symmetry.space_group_name_H-M   'P 1'
#
loop_
_entity.id
_entity.type
_entity.pdbx_description
1 polymer ?
#
loop_
_entity_poly.entity_id
_entity_poly.type
_entity_poly.pdbx_seq_one_letter_code
_entity_poly.pdbx_strand_id
1 'polypeptide(L)' 'PTKIDLASLDYDLRFQVKLQVALLRNAQRIMEHYQNKEKFSAYISERDQKIRSLLGTGSNDVELYEDGNIIYP' A
#
# COMPACT_ATOMS: atom_id res chain seq x y z
N PRO A 1 -13.98 1.79 -4.31
CA PRO A 1 -12.66 1.18 -4.58
C PRO A 1 -12.70 0.06 -5.65
N THR A 2 -11.80 0.12 -6.62
CA THR A 2 -11.46 -1.00 -7.51
C THR A 2 -10.82 -2.11 -6.66
N LYS A 3 -11.35 -3.32 -6.75
CA LYS A 3 -10.87 -4.46 -5.96
C LYS A 3 -9.88 -5.28 -6.77
N ILE A 4 -8.70 -5.52 -6.22
CA ILE A 4 -7.63 -6.28 -6.88
C ILE A 4 -7.17 -7.40 -5.93
N ASP A 5 -7.28 -8.64 -6.40
CA ASP A 5 -6.65 -9.78 -5.73
C ASP A 5 -5.18 -9.86 -6.15
N LEU A 6 -4.25 -9.84 -5.20
CA LEU A 6 -2.82 -9.97 -5.49
C LEU A 6 -2.48 -11.27 -6.22
N ALA A 7 -3.23 -12.34 -6.02
CA ALA A 7 -3.01 -13.61 -6.73
C ALA A 7 -3.22 -13.49 -8.25
N SER A 8 -3.94 -12.45 -8.70
CA SER A 8 -4.18 -12.16 -10.12
C SER A 8 -3.05 -11.40 -10.82
N LEU A 9 -2.09 -10.86 -10.07
CA LEU A 9 -0.96 -10.10 -10.60
C LEU A 9 0.21 -11.04 -10.93
N ASP A 10 1.05 -10.63 -11.89
CA ASP A 10 2.31 -11.34 -12.14
C ASP A 10 3.24 -11.29 -10.92
N TYR A 11 4.21 -12.21 -10.88
CA TYR A 11 5.07 -12.39 -9.70
C TYR A 11 5.82 -11.11 -9.32
N ASP A 12 6.39 -10.40 -10.29
CA ASP A 12 7.22 -9.23 -10.04
C ASP A 12 6.38 -8.06 -9.55
N LEU A 13 5.25 -7.80 -10.20
CA LEU A 13 4.31 -6.76 -9.77
C LEU A 13 3.74 -7.06 -8.39
N ARG A 14 3.32 -8.30 -8.14
CA ARG A 14 2.82 -8.76 -6.83
C ARG A 14 3.86 -8.54 -5.74
N PHE A 15 5.10 -8.93 -5.98
CA PHE A 15 6.19 -8.75 -5.02
C PHE A 15 6.42 -7.27 -4.71
N GLN A 16 6.50 -6.43 -5.74
CA GLN A 16 6.71 -4.98 -5.56
C GLN A 16 5.57 -4.32 -4.79
N VAL A 17 4.32 -4.66 -5.11
CA VAL A 17 3.15 -4.14 -4.40
C VAL A 17 3.16 -4.57 -2.93
N LYS A 18 3.41 -5.86 -2.64
CA LYS A 18 3.53 -6.35 -1.25
C LYS A 18 4.61 -5.62 -0.46
N LEU A 19 5.76 -5.38 -1.09
CA LEU A 19 6.84 -4.63 -0.46
C LEU A 19 6.39 -3.21 -0.08
N GLN A 20 5.73 -2.48 -0.98
CA GLN A 20 5.25 -1.14 -0.68
C GLN A 20 4.17 -1.14 0.41
N VAL A 21 3.23 -2.09 0.38
CA VAL A 21 2.19 -2.24 1.41
C VAL A 21 2.82 -2.53 2.78
N ALA A 22 3.82 -3.40 2.86
CA ALA A 22 4.53 -3.69 4.10
C ALA A 22 5.25 -2.45 4.66
N LEU A 23 5.91 -1.67 3.80
CA LEU A 23 6.57 -0.41 4.19
C LEU A 23 5.57 0.63 4.70
N LEU A 24 4.42 0.78 4.04
CA LEU A 24 3.34 1.68 4.45
C LEU A 24 2.79 1.29 5.82
N ARG A 25 2.44 0.01 6.02
CA ARG A 25 1.93 -0.51 7.29
C ARG A 25 2.93 -0.34 8.44
N ASN A 26 4.21 -0.59 8.17
CA ASN A 26 5.25 -0.39 9.17
C ASN A 26 5.37 1.09 9.57
N ALA A 27 5.33 2.01 8.60
CA ALA A 27 5.37 3.44 8.89
C ALA A 27 4.15 3.89 9.71
N GLN A 28 2.95 3.40 9.38
CA GLN A 28 1.74 3.67 10.16
C GLN A 28 1.85 3.17 11.60
N ARG A 29 2.31 1.92 11.80
CA ARG A 29 2.52 1.34 13.13
C ARG A 29 3.55 2.10 13.97
N ILE A 30 4.67 2.51 13.36
CA ILE A 30 5.68 3.30 14.08
C ILE A 30 5.12 4.67 14.45
N MET A 31 4.37 5.31 13.53
CA MET A 31 3.76 6.62 13.74
C MET A 31 2.77 6.64 14.92
N GLU A 32 2.08 5.53 15.20
CA GLU A 32 1.18 5.41 16.37
C GLU A 32 1.91 5.66 17.70
N HIS A 33 3.21 5.35 17.76
CA HIS A 33 4.03 5.47 18.96
C HIS A 33 5.03 6.64 18.93
N TYR A 34 5.08 7.42 17.85
CA TYR A 34 6.07 8.49 17.67
C TYR A 34 5.45 9.88 17.90
N GLN A 35 6.20 10.78 18.56
CA GLN A 35 5.74 12.13 18.89
C GLN A 35 5.60 13.05 17.66
N ASN A 36 6.52 12.94 16.69
CA ASN A 36 6.49 13.75 15.48
C ASN A 36 5.94 12.95 14.30
N LYS A 37 4.64 13.12 14.01
CA LYS A 37 3.91 12.37 12.99
C LYS A 37 4.02 12.95 11.57
N GLU A 38 4.38 14.23 11.42
CA GLU A 38 4.43 14.90 10.11
C GLU A 38 5.39 14.23 9.12
N LYS A 39 6.56 13.79 9.60
CA LYS A 39 7.53 13.07 8.75
C LYS A 39 6.98 11.75 8.21
N PHE A 40 6.08 11.10 8.95
CA PHE A 40 5.46 9.85 8.52
C PHE A 40 4.36 10.10 7.49
N SER A 41 3.60 11.19 7.59
CA SER A 41 2.56 11.53 6.63
C SER A 41 3.08 11.65 5.20
N ALA A 42 4.22 12.33 5.00
CA ALA A 42 4.84 12.44 3.67
C ALA A 42 5.26 11.08 3.13
N TYR A 43 5.97 10.28 3.95
CA TYR A 43 6.43 8.95 3.56
C TYR A 43 5.26 7.99 3.24
N ILE A 44 4.20 8.00 4.07
CA ILE A 44 3.00 7.19 3.86
C ILE A 44 2.33 7.58 2.54
N SER A 45 2.20 8.88 2.26
CA SER A 45 1.64 9.40 1.01
C SER A 45 2.47 8.96 -0.21
N GLU A 46 3.80 8.99 -0.12
CA GLU A 46 4.66 8.50 -1.20
C GLU A 46 4.50 6.99 -1.44
N ARG A 47 4.35 6.18 -0.38
CA ARG A 47 4.13 4.74 -0.52
C ARG A 47 2.78 4.45 -1.15
N ASP A 48 1.74 5.17 -0.74
CA ASP A 48 0.40 5.10 -1.30
C ASP A 48 0.40 5.38 -2.82
N GLN A 49 1.00 6.51 -3.22
CA GLN A 49 1.16 6.86 -4.63
C GLN A 49 1.95 5.79 -5.41
N LYS A 50 3.00 5.22 -4.81
CA LYS A 50 3.80 4.18 -5.47
C LYS A 50 2.97 2.91 -5.70
N ILE A 51 2.14 2.50 -4.74
CA ILE A 51 1.23 1.35 -4.88
C ILE A 51 0.27 1.60 -6.05
N ARG A 52 -0.39 2.76 -6.09
CA ARG A 52 -1.34 3.10 -7.16
C ARG A 52 -0.69 3.22 -8.53
N SER A 53 0.53 3.74 -8.58
CA SER A 53 1.32 3.82 -9.82
C SER A 53 1.72 2.45 -10.34
N LEU A 54 2.12 1.51 -9.47
CA LEU A 54 2.44 0.13 -9.85
C LEU A 54 1.23 -0.59 -10.45
N LEU A 55 0.04 -0.33 -9.91
CA LEU A 55 -1.21 -0.95 -10.35
C LEU A 55 -1.85 -0.24 -11.55
N GLY A 56 -1.28 0.87 -12.02
CA GLY A 56 -1.85 1.69 -13.08
C GLY A 56 -3.21 2.33 -12.72
N THR A 57 -3.55 2.41 -11.43
CA THR A 57 -4.87 2.87 -10.97
C THR A 57 -4.93 4.38 -10.70
N GLY A 58 -3.80 5.09 -10.75
CA GLY A 58 -3.76 6.55 -10.62
C GLY A 58 -4.37 7.04 -9.30
N SER A 59 -5.30 7.99 -9.35
CA SER A 59 -5.97 8.55 -8.17
C SER A 59 -7.18 7.73 -7.69
N ASN A 60 -7.49 6.61 -8.34
CA ASN A 60 -8.69 5.83 -8.04
C ASN A 60 -8.50 5.06 -6.73
N ASP A 61 -9.52 5.06 -5.88
CA ASP A 61 -9.58 4.18 -4.70
C ASP A 61 -9.36 2.72 -5.12
N VAL A 62 -8.40 2.05 -4.49
CA VAL A 62 -8.05 0.65 -4.77
C VAL A 62 -8.00 -0.11 -3.46
N GLU A 63 -8.60 -1.30 -3.44
CA GLU A 63 -8.57 -2.20 -2.29
C GLU A 63 -7.87 -3.49 -2.71
N LEU A 64 -6.77 -3.81 -2.02
CA LEU A 64 -5.96 -4.99 -2.31
C LEU A 64 -6.30 -6.13 -1.37
N TYR A 65 -6.47 -7.31 -1.95
CA TYR A 65 -6.77 -8.54 -1.24
C TYR A 65 -5.63 -9.55 -1.37
N GLU A 66 -5.35 -10.26 -0.28
CA GLU A 66 -4.47 -11.43 -0.25
C GLU A 66 -5.13 -12.52 0.58
N ASP A 67 -5.33 -13.71 -0.02
CA ASP A 67 -6.02 -14.84 0.61
C ASP A 67 -7.39 -14.46 1.21
N GLY A 68 -8.13 -13.59 0.51
CA GLY A 68 -9.43 -13.06 0.94
C GLY A 68 -9.39 -11.95 1.99
N ASN A 69 -8.20 -11.54 2.45
CA ASN A 69 -8.03 -10.48 3.45
C ASN A 69 -7.60 -9.17 2.82
N ILE A 70 -8.15 -8.04 3.30
CA ILE A 70 -7.73 -6.71 2.85
C ILE A 70 -6.34 -6.42 3.41
N ILE A 71 -5.38 -6.19 2.50
CA ILE A 71 -4.03 -5.80 2.87
C ILE A 71 -3.77 -4.30 2.71
N TYR A 72 -4.55 -3.62 1.88
CA TYR A 72 -4.45 -2.19 1.62
C TYR A 72 -5.83 -1.66 1.23
N PRO A 73 -6.35 -0.63 1.92
CA PRO A 73 -7.67 -0.05 1.65
C PRO A 73 -7.67 1.01 0.54
#